data_AF-A0A351AT15-F1
#
_entry.id   AF-A0A351AT15-F1
#
_cell.length_a   1.000
_cell.length_b   1.000
_cell.length_c   1.000
_cell.angle_alpha   90.00
_cell.angle_beta   90.00
_cell.angle_gamma   90.00
#
_symmetry.space_group_name_H-M   'P 1'
#
loop_
_entity.id
_entity.type
_entity.pdbx_description
1 polymer ?
#
loop_
_entity_poly.entity_id
_entity_poly.type
_entity_poly.pdbx_seq_one_letter_code
_entity_poly.pdbx_strand_id
1 'polypeptide(L)'
;YTFIKAQGGHIGKSLHEDELMPDALEIMKEAKEKGVNISLSVATVSGQEFSNDTPRKTFDIFNIPDDWEGMDASEASLENWKKIILASKTILWNGPVGVFELPNFAHGTEKIAEFVAEATQNGAYSLVGGGDSVAAVTKLGFADKVSYVSTGGGAMLEAIEGKELPGIAAIRD
;
A
#
# COMPACT_ATOMS: atom_id res chain seq x y z
N TYR A 1 -9.81 2.25 1.20
CA TYR A 1 -10.80 2.09 2.29
C TYR A 1 -11.91 1.09 2.01
N THR A 2 -12.06 0.61 0.77
CA THR A 2 -13.03 -0.42 0.35
C THR A 2 -13.11 -1.63 1.29
N PHE A 3 -11.97 -2.26 1.64
CA PHE A 3 -11.95 -3.40 2.58
C PHE A 3 -12.54 -3.07 3.95
N ILE A 4 -12.36 -1.85 4.45
CA ILE A 4 -12.84 -1.45 5.78
C ILE A 4 -14.35 -1.19 5.72
N LYS A 5 -14.82 -0.48 4.69
CA LYS A 5 -16.25 -0.26 4.45
C LYS A 5 -16.99 -1.60 4.26
N ALA A 6 -16.39 -2.53 3.50
CA ALA A 6 -16.93 -3.87 3.28
C ALA A 6 -17.15 -4.66 4.57
N GLN A 7 -16.29 -4.46 5.58
CA GLN A 7 -16.42 -5.05 6.92
C GLN A 7 -17.41 -4.32 7.84
N GLY A 8 -18.11 -3.29 7.33
CA GLY A 8 -19.05 -2.47 8.10
C GLY A 8 -18.41 -1.27 8.80
N GLY A 9 -17.17 -0.90 8.46
CA GLY A 9 -16.51 0.27 9.01
C GLY A 9 -17.08 1.59 8.49
N HIS A 10 -17.11 2.60 9.34
CA HIS A 10 -17.47 3.96 9.00
C HIS A 10 -16.22 4.72 8.52
N ILE A 11 -16.18 5.09 7.24
CA ILE A 11 -14.96 5.61 6.59
C ILE A 11 -15.03 7.10 6.20
N GLY A 12 -16.08 7.82 6.60
CA GLY A 12 -16.29 9.22 6.23
C GLY A 12 -16.26 9.42 4.70
N LYS A 13 -15.50 10.42 4.24
CA LYS A 13 -15.30 10.74 2.81
C LYS A 13 -14.20 9.92 2.13
N SER A 14 -13.58 8.98 2.83
CA SER A 14 -12.39 8.28 2.32
C SER A 14 -12.67 7.54 1.01
N LEU A 15 -11.71 7.55 0.09
CA LEU A 15 -11.86 6.93 -1.23
C LEU A 15 -12.10 5.41 -1.15
N HIS A 16 -13.15 4.96 -1.83
CA HIS A 16 -13.60 3.57 -1.89
C HIS A 16 -14.40 3.31 -3.16
N GLU A 17 -14.59 2.03 -3.46
CA GLU A 17 -15.35 1.51 -4.61
C GLU A 17 -16.43 0.57 -4.05
N ASP A 18 -17.69 1.01 -4.05
CA ASP A 18 -18.81 0.27 -3.43
C ASP A 18 -19.08 -1.06 -4.15
N GLU A 19 -18.91 -1.06 -5.47
CA GLU A 19 -19.05 -2.20 -6.35
C GLU A 19 -18.02 -3.32 -6.08
N LEU A 20 -16.86 -2.97 -5.51
CA LEU A 20 -15.79 -3.92 -5.17
C LEU A 20 -15.87 -4.41 -3.71
N MET A 21 -16.84 -3.96 -2.90
CA MET A 21 -17.01 -4.45 -1.53
C MET A 21 -17.28 -5.96 -1.45
N PRO A 22 -18.10 -6.58 -2.33
CA PRO A 22 -18.26 -8.03 -2.35
C PRO A 22 -16.94 -8.76 -2.64
N ASP A 23 -16.15 -8.26 -3.59
CA ASP A 23 -14.84 -8.84 -3.92
C ASP A 23 -13.86 -8.72 -2.76
N ALA A 24 -13.85 -7.58 -2.06
CA ALA A 24 -13.02 -7.39 -0.87
C ALA A 24 -13.34 -8.42 0.23
N LEU A 25 -14.62 -8.71 0.47
CA LEU A 25 -15.06 -9.75 1.42
C LEU A 25 -14.61 -11.15 0.98
N GLU A 26 -14.77 -11.49 -0.30
CA GLU A 26 -14.36 -12.80 -0.81
C GLU A 26 -12.84 -12.96 -0.76
N ILE A 27 -12.06 -11.94 -1.12
CA ILE A 27 -10.60 -11.93 -0.99
C ILE A 27 -10.18 -12.22 0.46
N MET A 28 -10.81 -11.57 1.45
CA MET A 28 -10.49 -11.82 2.87
C MET A 28 -10.85 -13.24 3.30
N LYS A 29 -11.97 -13.78 2.81
CA LYS A 29 -12.38 -15.16 3.07
C LYS A 29 -11.38 -16.15 2.46
N GLU A 30 -11.07 -16.02 1.19
CA GLU A 30 -10.10 -16.87 0.50
C GLU A 30 -8.70 -16.81 1.15
N ALA A 31 -8.24 -15.61 1.51
CA ALA A 31 -6.97 -15.44 2.19
C ALA A 31 -6.93 -16.22 3.50
N LYS A 32 -8.00 -16.15 4.31
CA LYS A 32 -8.11 -16.92 5.55
C LYS A 32 -8.10 -18.43 5.29
N GLU A 33 -8.82 -18.91 4.27
CA GLU A 33 -8.85 -20.33 3.88
C GLU A 33 -7.47 -20.83 3.41
N LYS A 34 -6.71 -19.98 2.74
CA LYS A 34 -5.35 -20.26 2.25
C LYS A 34 -4.26 -20.01 3.29
N GLY A 35 -4.60 -19.55 4.50
CA GLY A 35 -3.63 -19.20 5.55
C GLY A 35 -2.78 -17.96 5.21
N VAL A 36 -3.27 -17.10 4.33
CA VAL A 36 -2.64 -15.81 3.96
C VAL A 36 -3.07 -14.74 4.94
N ASN A 37 -2.10 -14.03 5.51
CA ASN A 37 -2.36 -12.92 6.43
C ASN A 37 -2.60 -11.62 5.65
N ILE A 38 -3.81 -11.08 5.73
CA ILE A 38 -4.10 -9.72 5.26
C ILE A 38 -3.95 -8.75 6.45
N SER A 39 -2.97 -7.85 6.37
CA SER A 39 -2.74 -6.82 7.39
C SER A 39 -3.22 -5.46 6.90
N LEU A 40 -4.44 -5.09 7.28
CA LEU A 40 -5.00 -3.77 7.00
C LEU A 40 -4.53 -2.74 8.04
N SER A 41 -4.67 -1.46 7.71
CA SER A 41 -4.42 -0.36 8.63
C SER A 41 -5.34 -0.47 9.86
N VAL A 42 -4.85 -0.13 11.06
CA VAL A 42 -5.64 -0.11 12.31
C VAL A 42 -6.12 1.30 12.66
N ALA A 43 -5.39 2.31 12.19
CA ALA A 43 -5.75 3.73 12.31
C ALA A 43 -5.17 4.51 11.13
N THR A 44 -5.80 5.63 10.77
CA THR A 44 -5.39 6.46 9.63
C THR A 44 -5.22 7.91 10.05
N VAL A 45 -4.25 8.59 9.43
CA VAL A 45 -4.16 10.04 9.45
C VAL A 45 -5.14 10.58 8.43
N SER A 46 -6.06 11.42 8.88
CA SER A 46 -7.13 11.98 8.07
C SER A 46 -7.02 13.49 7.91
N GLY A 47 -7.56 14.00 6.81
CA GLY A 47 -7.81 15.43 6.55
C GLY A 47 -9.31 15.70 6.37
N GLN A 48 -9.73 16.96 6.45
CA GLN A 48 -11.11 17.39 6.14
C GLN A 48 -11.29 17.75 4.65
N GLU A 49 -10.18 18.12 4.01
CA GLU A 49 -10.09 18.45 2.58
C GLU A 49 -8.85 17.78 1.98
N PHE A 50 -8.91 17.43 0.70
CA PHE A 50 -7.77 16.96 -0.07
C PHE A 50 -6.78 18.11 -0.35
N SER A 51 -6.08 18.58 0.68
CA SER A 51 -5.11 19.67 0.60
C SER A 51 -3.99 19.46 1.62
N ASN A 52 -2.78 19.97 1.34
CA ASN A 52 -1.63 19.75 2.22
C ASN A 52 -1.84 20.35 3.62
N ASP A 53 -2.53 21.50 3.71
CA ASP A 53 -2.61 22.30 4.93
C ASP A 53 -3.96 22.16 5.66
N THR A 54 -4.80 21.20 5.26
CA THR A 54 -6.02 20.83 5.98
C THR A 54 -5.73 20.48 7.46
N PRO A 55 -6.68 20.70 8.38
CA PRO A 55 -6.63 20.08 9.69
C PRO A 55 -6.35 18.57 9.58
N ARG A 56 -5.40 18.07 10.38
CA ARG A 56 -4.99 16.67 10.41
C ARG A 56 -5.28 16.05 11.77
N LYS A 57 -5.82 14.83 11.75
CA LYS A 57 -6.06 14.05 12.96
C LYS A 57 -6.03 12.56 12.65
N THR A 58 -5.61 11.78 13.62
CA THR A 58 -5.64 10.31 13.53
C THR A 58 -6.96 9.78 14.08
N PHE A 59 -7.56 8.84 13.36
CA PHE A 59 -8.78 8.14 13.78
C PHE A 59 -8.59 6.62 13.71
N ASP A 60 -9.41 5.91 14.49
CA ASP A 60 -9.61 4.48 14.33
C ASP A 60 -10.11 4.18 12.91
N ILE A 61 -9.56 3.15 12.27
CA ILE A 61 -9.84 2.87 10.86
C ILE A 61 -11.32 2.55 10.60
N PHE A 62 -12.04 1.98 11.58
CA PHE A 62 -13.46 1.62 11.48
C PHE A 62 -14.39 2.78 11.87
N ASN A 63 -13.85 3.93 12.33
CA ASN A 63 -14.64 5.04 12.84
C ASN A 63 -14.04 6.40 12.48
N ILE A 64 -14.01 6.69 11.18
CA ILE A 64 -13.60 7.99 10.61
C ILE A 64 -14.85 8.89 10.50
N PRO A 65 -14.88 10.10 11.10
CA PRO A 65 -16.08 10.96 11.04
C PRO A 65 -16.46 11.41 9.62
N ASP A 66 -17.75 11.75 9.41
CA ASP A 66 -18.34 12.10 8.11
C ASP A 66 -17.62 13.22 7.35
N ASP A 67 -17.05 14.18 8.07
CA ASP A 67 -16.38 15.34 7.49
C ASP A 67 -14.91 15.09 7.13
N TRP A 68 -14.37 13.91 7.46
CA TRP A 68 -12.96 13.53 7.29
C TRP A 68 -12.77 12.43 6.24
N GLU A 69 -11.60 12.43 5.60
CA GLU A 69 -11.10 11.37 4.73
C GLU A 69 -9.71 10.92 5.20
N GLY A 70 -9.46 9.61 5.19
CA GLY A 70 -8.13 9.06 5.49
C GLY A 70 -7.18 9.27 4.31
N MET A 71 -6.02 9.84 4.59
CA MET A 71 -5.06 10.30 3.57
C MET A 71 -3.64 9.75 3.78
N ASP A 72 -3.33 9.18 4.94
CA ASP A 72 -2.05 8.51 5.20
C ASP A 72 -2.18 7.42 6.28
N ALA A 73 -1.16 6.58 6.39
CA ALA A 73 -1.04 5.58 7.43
C ALA A 73 -0.69 6.22 8.78
N SER A 74 -1.30 5.71 9.86
CA SER A 74 -0.91 6.11 11.22
C SER A 74 0.33 5.37 11.71
N GLU A 75 0.98 5.92 12.75
CA GLU A 75 2.13 5.26 13.40
C GLU A 75 1.79 3.85 13.90
N ALA A 76 0.59 3.65 14.47
CA ALA A 76 0.16 2.33 14.94
C ALA A 76 0.08 1.29 13.81
N SER A 77 -0.35 1.70 12.62
CA SER A 77 -0.35 0.83 11.43
C SER A 77 1.08 0.57 10.94
N LEU A 78 1.93 1.60 10.93
CA LEU A 78 3.33 1.49 10.51
C LEU A 78 4.12 0.55 11.42
N GLU A 79 3.91 0.57 12.73
CA GLU A 79 4.55 -0.36 13.67
C GLU A 79 4.20 -1.83 13.38
N ASN A 80 2.95 -2.09 12.99
CA ASN A 80 2.50 -3.44 12.63
C ASN A 80 3.15 -3.88 11.32
N TRP A 81 3.12 -3.04 10.30
CA TRP A 81 3.69 -3.34 9.00
C TRP A 81 5.21 -3.44 9.04
N LYS A 82 5.90 -2.64 9.86
CA LYS A 82 7.35 -2.76 10.06
C LYS A 82 7.76 -4.18 10.46
N LYS A 83 7.06 -4.77 11.43
CA LYS A 83 7.35 -6.13 11.90
C LYS A 83 7.18 -7.16 10.78
N ILE A 84 6.14 -7.02 9.96
CA ILE A 84 5.86 -7.91 8.82
C ILE A 84 6.94 -7.76 7.76
N ILE A 85 7.27 -6.52 7.39
CA ILE A 85 8.25 -6.20 6.34
C ILE A 85 9.65 -6.72 6.73
N LEU A 86 10.10 -6.44 7.95
CA LEU A 86 11.42 -6.88 8.41
C LEU A 86 11.53 -8.40 8.60
N ALA A 87 10.41 -9.10 8.80
CA ALA A 87 10.37 -10.56 8.86
C ALA A 87 10.28 -11.24 7.48
N SER A 88 10.06 -10.46 6.40
CA SER A 88 9.84 -10.98 5.06
C SER A 88 11.15 -11.19 4.32
N LYS A 89 11.29 -12.35 3.64
CA LYS A 89 12.47 -12.65 2.79
C LYS A 89 12.35 -12.11 1.37
N THR A 90 11.12 -11.94 0.90
CA THR A 90 10.79 -11.39 -0.41
C THR A 90 9.67 -10.40 -0.23
N ILE A 91 9.84 -9.21 -0.79
CA ILE A 91 8.92 -8.09 -0.65
C ILE A 91 8.58 -7.60 -2.05
N LEU A 92 7.29 -7.54 -2.35
CA LEU A 92 6.75 -6.86 -3.52
C LEU A 92 5.99 -5.63 -3.02
N TRP A 93 6.41 -4.44 -3.44
CA TRP A 93 5.73 -3.20 -3.09
C TRP A 93 5.16 -2.52 -4.33
N ASN A 94 3.85 -2.31 -4.31
CA ASN A 94 3.09 -1.60 -5.34
C ASN A 94 2.00 -0.73 -4.69
N GLY A 95 2.07 0.57 -4.92
CA GLY A 95 1.17 1.59 -4.37
C GLY A 95 1.70 2.27 -3.10
N PRO A 96 1.71 3.60 -3.01
CA PRO A 96 1.95 4.31 -1.75
C PRO A 96 0.82 4.04 -0.74
N VAL A 97 1.09 4.24 0.56
CA VAL A 97 0.10 4.03 1.65
C VAL A 97 -0.60 5.31 2.09
N GLY A 98 -0.27 6.43 1.44
CA GLY A 98 -0.84 7.75 1.66
C GLY A 98 -0.65 8.65 0.45
N VAL A 99 -1.21 9.85 0.50
CA VAL A 99 -1.14 10.87 -0.56
C VAL A 99 0.24 11.56 -0.52
N PHE A 100 1.28 10.86 -0.96
CA PHE A 100 2.68 11.27 -0.82
C PHE A 100 3.06 12.54 -1.61
N GLU A 101 2.21 12.97 -2.53
CA GLU A 101 2.32 14.24 -3.24
C GLU A 101 2.10 15.43 -2.29
N LEU A 102 1.34 15.24 -1.20
CA LEU A 102 1.14 16.23 -0.14
C LEU A 102 2.13 15.93 0.99
N PRO A 103 3.15 16.78 1.23
CA PRO A 103 4.18 16.54 2.27
C PRO A 103 3.63 16.16 3.65
N ASN A 104 2.49 16.73 4.05
CA ASN A 104 1.84 16.45 5.32
C ASN A 104 1.15 15.08 5.39
N PHE A 105 1.08 14.34 4.29
CA PHE A 105 0.50 12.99 4.14
C PHE A 105 1.45 12.01 3.43
N ALA A 106 2.75 12.32 3.40
CA ALA A 106 3.78 11.47 2.81
C ALA A 106 4.47 10.54 3.83
N HIS A 107 4.26 10.76 5.12
CA HIS A 107 5.01 10.13 6.19
C HIS A 107 4.88 8.60 6.19
N GLY A 108 3.67 8.07 6.00
CA GLY A 108 3.48 6.62 5.95
C GLY A 108 4.22 5.98 4.79
N THR A 109 4.16 6.61 3.61
CA THR A 109 4.88 6.13 2.42
C THR A 109 6.40 6.20 2.60
N GLU A 110 6.90 7.26 3.23
CA GLU A 110 8.32 7.39 3.60
C GLU A 110 8.77 6.25 4.52
N LYS A 111 7.96 5.93 5.54
CA LYS A 111 8.28 4.86 6.49
C LYS A 111 8.23 3.48 5.85
N ILE A 112 7.29 3.21 4.95
CA ILE A 112 7.30 1.98 4.16
C ILE A 112 8.58 1.87 3.33
N ALA A 113 9.01 2.93 2.64
CA ALA A 113 10.25 2.93 1.87
C ALA A 113 11.47 2.64 2.75
N GLU A 114 11.54 3.28 3.93
CA GLU A 114 12.59 3.01 4.93
C GLU A 114 12.61 1.54 5.36
N PHE A 115 11.44 0.96 5.71
CA PHE A 115 11.36 -0.42 6.20
C PHE A 115 11.73 -1.44 5.12
N VAL A 116 11.33 -1.20 3.88
CA VAL A 116 11.68 -2.07 2.74
C VAL A 116 13.19 -2.00 2.47
N ALA A 117 13.78 -0.81 2.50
CA ALA A 117 15.23 -0.65 2.36
C ALA A 117 16.00 -1.33 3.51
N GLU A 118 15.54 -1.18 4.75
CA GLU A 118 16.11 -1.86 5.93
C GLU A 118 16.04 -3.38 5.78
N ALA A 119 14.89 -3.94 5.37
CA ALA A 119 14.74 -5.36 5.12
C ALA A 119 15.69 -5.85 4.01
N THR A 120 15.85 -5.05 2.95
CA THR A 120 16.76 -5.35 1.84
C THR A 120 18.21 -5.40 2.29
N GLN A 121 18.63 -4.42 3.08
CA GLN A 121 19.96 -4.39 3.69
C GLN A 121 20.20 -5.62 4.58
N ASN A 122 19.16 -6.11 5.24
CA ASN A 122 19.19 -7.33 6.06
C ASN A 122 19.11 -8.64 5.25
N GLY A 123 19.09 -8.56 3.91
CA GLY A 123 19.16 -9.71 3.02
C GLY A 123 17.83 -10.15 2.41
N ALA A 124 16.74 -9.41 2.60
CA ALA A 124 15.51 -9.63 1.85
C ALA A 124 15.68 -9.20 0.38
N TYR A 125 14.95 -9.85 -0.52
CA TYR A 125 14.78 -9.38 -1.89
C TYR A 125 13.60 -8.42 -1.97
N SER A 126 13.80 -7.18 -2.41
CA SER A 126 12.72 -6.20 -2.58
C SER A 126 12.52 -5.80 -4.04
N LEU A 127 11.28 -5.92 -4.50
CA LEU A 127 10.81 -5.51 -5.81
C LEU A 127 9.82 -4.37 -5.63
N VAL A 128 10.19 -3.18 -6.09
CA VAL A 128 9.29 -2.02 -6.12
C VAL A 128 8.78 -1.85 -7.54
N GLY A 129 7.47 -1.80 -7.73
CA GLY A 129 6.87 -1.59 -9.04
C GLY A 129 5.63 -0.72 -9.01
N GLY A 130 5.23 -0.19 -10.16
CA GLY A 130 4.16 0.80 -10.28
C GLY A 130 4.71 2.22 -10.34
N GLY A 131 4.16 3.05 -11.23
CA GLY A 131 4.67 4.41 -11.47
C GLY A 131 4.80 5.24 -10.20
N ASP A 132 3.79 5.20 -9.33
CA ASP A 132 3.76 5.99 -8.10
C ASP A 132 4.74 5.48 -7.04
N SER A 133 4.86 4.16 -6.85
CA SER A 133 5.86 3.59 -5.94
C SER A 133 7.28 3.89 -6.41
N VAL A 134 7.55 3.79 -7.72
CA VAL A 134 8.84 4.14 -8.32
C VAL A 134 9.15 5.63 -8.11
N ALA A 135 8.15 6.51 -8.32
CA ALA A 135 8.29 7.94 -8.08
C ALA A 135 8.57 8.23 -6.59
N ALA A 136 7.86 7.56 -5.68
CA ALA A 136 8.05 7.71 -4.23
C ALA A 136 9.47 7.31 -3.80
N VAL A 137 9.96 6.10 -4.15
CA VAL A 137 11.32 5.68 -3.75
C VAL A 137 12.42 6.52 -4.39
N THR A 138 12.18 7.06 -5.59
CA THR A 138 13.14 7.95 -6.26
C THR A 138 13.20 9.31 -5.56
N LYS A 139 12.04 9.93 -5.31
CA LYS A 139 11.93 11.22 -4.61
C LYS A 139 12.56 11.17 -3.22
N LEU A 140 12.44 10.02 -2.55
CA LEU A 140 12.91 9.80 -1.18
C LEU A 140 14.36 9.27 -1.10
N GLY A 141 15.03 8.99 -2.22
CA GLY A 141 16.41 8.51 -2.21
C GLY A 141 16.58 7.08 -1.67
N PHE A 142 15.64 6.20 -2.03
CA PHE A 142 15.66 4.76 -1.72
C PHE A 142 15.76 3.87 -2.95
N ALA A 143 15.74 4.42 -4.17
CA ALA A 143 15.79 3.64 -5.41
C ALA A 143 17.03 2.74 -5.50
N ASP A 144 18.17 3.18 -4.96
CA ASP A 144 19.43 2.43 -4.88
C ASP A 144 19.54 1.50 -3.66
N LYS A 145 18.54 1.52 -2.77
CA LYS A 145 18.49 0.74 -1.52
C LYS A 145 17.49 -0.42 -1.58
N VAL A 146 16.87 -0.65 -2.72
CA VAL A 146 15.98 -1.79 -3.00
C VAL A 146 16.62 -2.71 -4.03
N SER A 147 16.21 -3.98 -4.09
CA SER A 147 16.85 -4.95 -4.99
C SER A 147 16.52 -4.71 -6.45
N TYR A 148 15.28 -4.30 -6.76
CA TYR A 148 14.85 -4.01 -8.12
C TYR A 148 13.73 -2.97 -8.17
N VAL A 149 13.85 -2.04 -9.11
CA VAL A 149 12.84 -1.03 -9.42
C VAL A 149 12.26 -1.33 -10.80
N SER A 150 10.99 -1.72 -10.85
CA SER A 150 10.27 -2.08 -12.07
C SER A 150 9.44 -0.91 -12.59
N THR A 151 9.72 -0.51 -13.82
CA THR A 151 8.88 0.43 -14.58
C THR A 151 7.70 -0.27 -15.27
N GLY A 152 7.54 -1.58 -15.11
CA GLY A 152 6.52 -2.38 -15.80
C GLY A 152 5.10 -2.21 -15.25
N GLY A 153 4.93 -1.58 -14.07
CA GLY A 153 3.63 -1.30 -13.47
C GLY A 153 2.68 -2.49 -13.50
N GLY A 154 1.53 -2.35 -14.17
CA GLY A 154 0.53 -3.41 -14.31
C GLY A 154 1.04 -4.66 -15.01
N ALA A 155 1.93 -4.54 -16.01
CA ALA A 155 2.49 -5.70 -16.70
C ALA A 155 3.32 -6.59 -15.76
N MET A 156 3.98 -5.98 -14.76
CA MET A 156 4.69 -6.74 -13.72
C MET A 156 3.72 -7.54 -12.85
N LEU A 157 2.58 -6.95 -12.47
CA LEU A 157 1.55 -7.65 -11.69
C LEU A 157 0.94 -8.80 -12.49
N GLU A 158 0.59 -8.57 -13.76
CA GLU A 158 0.08 -9.62 -14.64
C GLU A 158 1.06 -10.78 -14.82
N ALA A 159 2.36 -10.50 -14.95
CA ALA A 159 3.38 -11.53 -15.00
C ALA A 159 3.45 -12.35 -13.70
N ILE A 160 3.30 -11.70 -12.54
CA ILE A 160 3.32 -12.35 -11.22
C ILE A 160 2.03 -13.17 -10.99
N GLU A 161 0.91 -12.74 -11.55
CA GLU A 161 -0.34 -13.53 -11.63
C GLU A 161 -0.19 -14.80 -12.47
N GLY A 162 0.95 -14.97 -13.17
CA GLY A 162 1.23 -16.11 -14.03
C GLY A 162 0.61 -16.01 -15.41
N LYS A 163 0.12 -14.82 -15.80
CA LYS A 163 -0.39 -14.59 -17.16
C LYS A 163 0.76 -14.58 -18.15
N GLU A 164 0.51 -15.13 -19.33
CA GLU A 164 1.41 -14.99 -20.45
C GLU A 164 1.29 -13.59 -21.04
N LEU A 165 2.34 -12.78 -20.90
CA LEU A 165 2.36 -11.45 -21.48
C LEU A 165 2.53 -11.55 -23.01
N PRO A 166 1.61 -10.98 -23.82
CA PRO A 166 1.67 -11.13 -25.29
C PRO A 166 3.00 -10.67 -25.90
N GLY A 167 3.60 -9.60 -25.36
CA GLY A 167 4.88 -9.09 -25.81
C GLY A 167 6.07 -10.01 -25.48
N ILE A 168 5.99 -10.80 -24.40
CA ILE A 168 7.00 -11.81 -24.06
C ILE A 168 6.78 -13.07 -24.88
N ALA A 169 5.53 -13.50 -25.05
CA ALA A 169 5.18 -14.68 -25.87
C ALA A 169 5.66 -14.51 -27.31
N ALA A 170 5.53 -13.32 -27.89
CA ALA A 170 5.95 -13.03 -29.25
C ALA A 170 7.47 -13.16 -29.50
N ILE A 171 8.30 -13.18 -28.45
CA ILE A 171 9.76 -13.30 -28.53
C ILE A 171 10.30 -14.57 -27.86
N ARG A 172 9.43 -15.41 -27.30
CA ARG A 172 9.79 -16.72 -26.77
C ARG A 172 9.85 -17.71 -27.92
N ASP A 173 10.99 -18.39 -28.05
CA ASP A 173 11.21 -19.47 -29.00
C ASP A 173 10.29 -20.67 -28.73
#